data_AF-A0A944BCL0-F1
#
_entry.id   AF-A0A944BCL0-F1
#
_cell.length_a   1.000
_cell.length_b   1.000
_cell.length_c   1.000
_cell.angle_alpha   90.00
_cell.angle_beta   90.00
_cell.angle_gamma   90.00
#
_symmetry.space_group_name_H-M   'P 1'
#
loop_
_entity.id
_entity.type
_entity.pdbx_description
1 polymer ?
#
loop_
_entity_poly.entity_id
_entity_poly.type
_entity_poly.pdbx_seq_one_letter_code
_entity_poly.pdbx_strand_id
1 'polypeptide(L)'
;MELSGFYKVSVKVETETEDKNGNIKTKKTKEVYIVDNCGDPQAAVKIVEKAMENCPYEWAVESVKEEKINAVLHHSNLRPLNE
;
A
#
# COMPACT_ATOMS: atom_id res chain seq x y z
N MET A 1 5.30 -24.89 0.41
CA MET A 1 4.61 -23.75 -0.23
C MET A 1 5.52 -22.56 -0.05
N GLU A 2 6.16 -22.11 -1.13
CA GLU A 2 6.90 -20.85 -1.10
C GLU A 2 5.89 -19.73 -0.84
N LEU A 3 6.08 -19.00 0.25
CA LEU A 3 5.27 -17.83 0.56
C LEU A 3 5.71 -16.75 -0.41
N SER A 4 4.94 -16.55 -1.48
CA SER A 4 5.18 -15.49 -2.46
C SER A 4 5.26 -14.16 -1.72
N GLY A 5 6.40 -13.46 -1.82
CA GLY A 5 6.54 -12.11 -1.31
C GLY A 5 5.55 -11.16 -1.99
N PHE A 6 5.18 -10.09 -1.29
CA PHE A 6 4.34 -9.02 -1.83
C PHE A 6 5.01 -7.67 -1.60
N TYR A 7 4.69 -6.67 -2.42
CA TYR A 7 5.22 -5.33 -2.28
C TYR A 7 4.15 -4.40 -1.71
N LYS A 8 4.50 -3.68 -0.65
CA LYS A 8 3.73 -2.54 -0.13
C LYS A 8 4.21 -1.28 -0.81
N VAL A 9 3.37 -0.68 -1.63
CA VAL A 9 3.61 0.62 -2.26
C VAL A 9 2.76 1.66 -1.55
N SER A 10 3.42 2.60 -0.87
CA SER A 10 2.74 3.76 -0.26
C SER A 10 2.70 4.91 -1.25
N VAL A 11 1.51 5.45 -1.48
CA VAL A 11 1.26 6.62 -2.31
C VAL A 11 0.71 7.73 -1.43
N LYS A 12 1.16 8.95 -1.68
CA LYS A 12 0.61 10.15 -1.09
C LYS A 12 -0.25 10.84 -2.13
N VAL A 13 -1.49 11.13 -1.77
CA VAL A 13 -2.47 11.85 -2.60
C VAL A 13 -2.77 13.18 -1.94
N GLU A 14 -2.69 14.25 -2.71
CA GLU A 14 -2.96 15.62 -2.28
C GLU A 14 -4.24 16.11 -2.96
N THR A 15 -5.23 16.47 -2.15
CA THR A 15 -6.52 16.96 -2.62
C THR A 15 -6.73 18.37 -2.13
N GLU A 16 -7.05 19.28 -3.03
CA GLU A 16 -7.44 20.65 -2.69
C GLU A 16 -8.96 20.76 -2.64
N THR A 17 -9.46 21.38 -1.58
CA THR A 17 -10.89 21.68 -1.41
C THR A 17 -11.06 23.15 -1.12
N GLU A 18 -11.88 23.83 -1.92
CA GLU A 18 -12.26 25.21 -1.68
C GLU A 18 -13.50 25.27 -0.78
N ASP A 19 -13.42 26.06 0.30
CA ASP A 19 -14.56 26.35 1.17
C ASP A 19 -15.46 27.43 0.54
N LYS A 20 -16.71 27.57 0.99
CA LYS A 20 -17.67 28.59 0.51
C LYS A 20 -17.17 30.03 0.63
N ASN A 21 -16.13 30.26 1.44
CA ASN A 21 -15.45 31.54 1.60
C ASN A 21 -14.23 31.74 0.67
N GLY A 22 -13.97 30.86 -0.30
CA GLY A 22 -12.83 30.94 -1.21
C GLY A 22 -11.48 30.58 -0.59
N ASN A 23 -11.48 29.88 0.55
CA ASN A 23 -10.26 29.40 1.19
C ASN A 23 -9.90 28.01 0.65
N ILE A 24 -8.71 27.87 0.07
CA ILE A 24 -8.17 26.58 -0.37
C ILE A 24 -7.61 25.83 0.84
N LYS A 25 -8.15 24.63 1.09
CA LYS A 25 -7.63 23.67 2.07
C LYS A 25 -7.02 22.49 1.35
N THR A 26 -5.72 22.29 1.56
CA THR A 26 -4.99 21.12 1.07
C THR A 26 -5.11 19.98 2.08
N LYS A 27 -5.54 18.81 1.63
CA LYS A 27 -5.59 17.58 2.42
C LYS A 27 -4.64 16.54 1.82
N LYS A 28 -3.74 16.02 2.66
CA LYS A 28 -2.77 14.98 2.30
C LYS A 28 -3.27 13.64 2.84
N THR A 29 -3.53 12.69 1.97
CA THR A 29 -3.95 11.33 2.30
C THR A 29 -2.85 10.36 1.91
N LYS A 30 -2.63 9.33 2.72
CA LYS A 30 -1.68 8.25 2.42
C LYS A 30 -2.47 7.00 2.08
N GLU A 31 -2.25 6.47 0.89
CA GLU A 31 -2.81 5.21 0.42
C GLU A 31 -1.72 4.14 0.37
N VAL A 32 -2.08 2.89 0.65
CA VAL A 32 -1.15 1.76 0.63
C VAL A 32 -1.72 0.69 -0.28
N TYR A 33 -0.97 0.37 -1.32
CA TYR A 33 -1.29 -0.67 -2.29
C TYR A 33 -0.45 -1.91 -2.00
N ILE A 34 -1.13 -3.05 -1.93
CA ILE A 34 -0.50 -4.37 -1.77
C ILE A 34 -0.46 -5.00 -3.15
N VAL A 35 0.75 -5.26 -3.66
CA VAL A 35 0.96 -5.87 -4.97
C VAL A 35 1.64 -7.22 -4.79
N ASP A 36 0.89 -8.29 -5.03
CA ASP A 36 1.44 -9.65 -5.09
C ASP A 36 1.90 -10.00 -6.51
N ASN A 37 2.69 -11.07 -6.65
CA ASN A 37 3.13 -11.62 -7.94
C ASN A 37 3.92 -10.65 -8.85
N CYS A 38 4.52 -9.59 -8.30
CA CYS A 38 5.55 -8.82 -8.98
C CYS A 38 6.92 -9.42 -8.69
N GLY A 39 7.70 -9.69 -9.73
CA GLY A 39 9.08 -10.20 -9.58
C GLY A 39 10.07 -9.17 -9.05
N ASP A 40 9.67 -7.89 -9.04
CA ASP A 40 10.53 -6.76 -8.68
C ASP A 40 9.70 -5.54 -8.19
N PRO A 41 10.31 -4.65 -7.38
CA PRO A 41 9.63 -3.47 -6.85
C PRO A 41 9.24 -2.45 -7.92
N GLN A 42 9.92 -2.40 -9.07
CA GLN A 42 9.57 -1.48 -10.15
C GLN A 42 8.27 -1.91 -10.85
N ALA A 43 8.07 -3.21 -11.04
CA ALA A 43 6.82 -3.76 -11.53
C ALA A 43 5.66 -3.43 -10.58
N ALA A 44 5.89 -3.53 -9.27
CA ALA A 44 4.89 -3.15 -8.28
C ALA A 44 4.52 -1.66 -8.37
N VAL A 45 5.52 -0.78 -8.54
CA VAL A 45 5.29 0.65 -8.77
C VAL A 45 4.45 0.87 -10.03
N LYS A 46 4.84 0.28 -11.17
CA LYS A 46 4.11 0.45 -12.45
C LYS A 46 2.65 0.01 -12.37
N ILE A 47 2.35 -1.04 -11.62
CA ILE A 47 0.97 -1.48 -11.40
C ILE A 47 0.18 -0.42 -10.64
N VAL A 48 0.79 0.17 -9.61
CA VAL A 48 0.17 1.26 -8.83
C VAL A 48 0.06 2.54 -9.64
N GLU A 49 1.07 2.89 -10.44
CA GLU A 49 1.01 4.03 -11.37
C GLU A 49 -0.14 3.86 -12.37
N LYS A 50 -0.34 2.65 -12.89
CA LYS A 50 -1.45 2.32 -13.77
C LYS A 50 -2.81 2.41 -13.04
N ALA A 51 -2.88 1.96 -11.79
CA ALA A 51 -4.10 2.11 -10.99
C ALA A 51 -4.41 3.60 -10.70
N MET A 52 -3.38 4.43 -10.57
CA MET A 52 -3.47 5.87 -10.30
C MET A 52 -3.51 6.73 -11.57
N GLU A 53 -3.46 6.14 -12.77
CA GLU A 53 -3.39 6.89 -14.04
C GLU A 53 -4.61 7.80 -14.24
N ASN A 54 -5.76 7.41 -13.69
CA ASN A 54 -7.02 8.15 -13.75
C ASN A 54 -7.31 8.94 -12.45
N CYS A 55 -6.35 9.05 -11.53
CA CYS A 55 -6.53 9.83 -10.32
C CYS A 55 -6.56 11.33 -10.69
N PRO A 56 -7.65 12.06 -10.39
CA PRO A 56 -7.78 13.48 -10.74
C PRO A 56 -6.99 14.41 -9.81
N TYR A 57 -6.33 13.84 -8.80
CA TYR A 57 -5.61 14.56 -7.76
C TYR A 57 -4.10 14.41 -7.93
N GLU A 58 -3.32 15.34 -7.37
CA GLU A 58 -1.86 15.19 -7.37
C GLU A 58 -1.46 14.01 -6.48
N TRP A 59 -0.61 13.12 -6.98
CA TRP A 59 -0.15 11.98 -6.22
C TRP A 59 1.33 11.67 -6.49
N ALA A 60 1.98 11.04 -5.51
CA ALA A 60 3.36 10.62 -5.62
C ALA A 60 3.61 9.33 -4.82
N VAL A 61 4.42 8.43 -5.36
CA VAL A 61 4.89 7.25 -4.62
C VAL A 61 5.85 7.70 -3.52
N GLU A 62 5.48 7.41 -2.27
CA GLU A 62 6.28 7.77 -1.09
C GLU A 62 7.30 6.68 -0.74
N SER A 63 6.91 5.41 -0.82
CA SER A 63 7.82 4.30 -0.55
C SER A 63 7.34 2.98 -1.13
N VAL A 64 8.28 2.07 -1.37
CA VAL A 64 8.04 0.70 -1.85
C VAL A 64 8.83 -0.24 -0.95
N LYS A 65 8.16 -1.25 -0.38
CA LYS A 65 8.80 -2.24 0.50
C LYS A 65 8.36 -3.65 0.13
N GLU A 66 9.31 -4.56 -0.05
CA GLU A 66 9.00 -5.99 -0.10
C GLU A 66 8.67 -6.49 1.30
N GLU A 67 7.56 -7.20 1.42
CA GLU A 67 7.12 -7.87 2.65
C GLU A 67 6.91 -9.35 2.33
N LYS A 68 7.42 -10.21 3.21
CA LYS A 68 7.21 -11.66 3.13
C LYS A 68 6.16 -12.02 4.18
N ILE A 69 5.19 -12.85 3.82
CA ILE A 69 4.21 -13.40 4.77
C ILE A 69 4.91 -14.46 5.64
N ASN A 70 5.89 -14.08 6.45
CA ASN A 70 6.59 -14.99 7.37
C ASN A 70 6.22 -14.76 8.84
N ALA A 71 5.03 -14.21 9.13
CA ALA A 71 4.71 -13.69 10.46
C ALA A 71 3.48 -14.27 11.17
N VAL A 72 2.72 -15.22 10.60
CA VAL A 72 1.48 -15.71 11.27
C VAL A 72 1.38 -17.23 11.44
N LEU A 73 2.13 -18.04 10.70
CA LEU A 73 1.99 -19.51 10.79
C LEU A 73 2.93 -20.20 11.80
N HIS A 74 3.99 -19.56 12.28
CA HIS A 74 4.90 -20.18 13.26
C HIS A 74 4.55 -19.96 14.74
N HIS A 75 3.47 -19.25 15.06
CA HIS A 75 3.03 -19.05 16.45
C HIS A 75 1.79 -19.89 16.84
N SER A 76 1.47 -20.94 16.08
CA SER A 76 0.48 -21.96 16.44
C SER A 76 1.14 -23.20 17.09
N ASN A 77 2.14 -22.98 17.94
CA ASN A 77 2.64 -23.99 18.89
C ASN A 77 2.23 -23.64 20.33
N LEU A 78 1.07 -22.99 20.50
CA LEU A 78 0.39 -22.96 21.79
C LEU A 78 -0.28 -24.33 21.96
N ARG A 79 0.33 -25.11 22.85
CA ARG A 79 -0.02 -26.46 23.28
C ARG A 79 -1.55 -26.67 23.40
N PRO A 80 -2.08 -27.88 23.11
CA PRO A 80 -3.38 -28.23 23.64
C PRO A 80 -3.29 -28.19 25.17
N LEU A 81 -4.11 -27.33 25.77
CA LEU A 81 -4.53 -27.46 27.16
C LEU A 81 -5.70 -28.46 27.15
N ASN A 82 -5.64 -29.46 28.03
CA ASN A 82 -6.49 -30.65 28.21
C ASN A 82 -5.92 -31.92 27.54
N GLU A 83 -5.80 -33.06 28.24
CA GLU A 83 -6.51 -33.55 29.44
C GLU A 83 -5.57 -34.17 30.48
#